data_AF-A0A382Z3N8-F1
#
_entry.id   AF-A0A382Z3N8-F1
#
_cell.length_a   1.000
_cell.length_b   1.000
_cell.length_c   1.000
_cell.angle_alpha   90.00
_cell.angle_beta   90.00
_cell.angle_gamma   90.00
#
_symmetry.space_group_name_H-M   'P 1'
#
loop_
_entity.id
_entity.type
_entity.pdbx_description
1 polymer ?
#
loop_
_entity_poly.entity_id
_entity_poly.type
_entity_poly.pdbx_seq_one_letter_code
_entity_poly.pdbx_strand_id
1 'polypeptide(L)'
;MIRFIILITLLLLQKGIASERPNLLLMISDDQSFPHASAYGSKMVSTPNFDKIANQGVLFTNAFCAAPGCSPSRAAFLTGRNIWQIEHAGTHASSFHKKYLTFMDLLKESGYHTGHTGKGWGPGNYAEGGRENNPAGPIYGSKKKNYAEGFSKFIRSKPKGSPFAFWFGSKDPHRSFEKGSGQKSGKTLDQAEVPPFLPDSPVIRDDLL
;
A
#
# COMPACT_ATOMS: atom_id res chain seq x y z
N MET A 1 -53.92 -1.93 -26.16
CA MET A 1 -52.73 -1.20 -26.68
C MET A 1 -52.12 -0.20 -25.68
N ILE A 2 -52.89 0.45 -24.80
CA ILE A 2 -52.35 1.44 -23.83
C ILE A 2 -51.51 0.80 -22.70
N ARG A 3 -51.81 -0.44 -22.29
CA ARG A 3 -51.06 -1.18 -21.25
C ARG A 3 -49.66 -1.65 -21.66
N PHE A 4 -49.37 -1.74 -22.96
CA PHE A 4 -48.06 -2.21 -23.46
C PHE A 4 -47.03 -1.08 -23.55
N ILE A 5 -47.50 0.17 -23.69
CA ILE A 5 -46.62 1.35 -23.81
C ILE A 5 -46.01 1.73 -22.45
N ILE A 6 -46.77 1.59 -21.35
CA ILE A 6 -46.32 1.93 -19.99
C ILE A 6 -45.19 1.01 -19.51
N LEU A 7 -45.14 -0.25 -19.95
CA LEU A 7 -44.10 -1.21 -19.56
C LEU A 7 -42.75 -0.90 -20.24
N ILE A 8 -42.78 -0.35 -21.47
CA ILE A 8 -41.58 0.03 -22.22
C ILE A 8 -41.00 1.36 -21.69
N THR A 9 -41.83 2.25 -21.13
CA THR A 9 -41.34 3.51 -20.55
C THR A 9 -40.64 3.32 -19.20
N LEU A 10 -41.01 2.30 -18.41
CA LEU A 10 -40.33 2.01 -17.13
C LEU A 10 -38.94 1.37 -17.30
N LEU A 11 -38.69 0.66 -18.41
CA LEU A 11 -37.39 0.04 -18.70
C LEU A 11 -36.32 1.03 -19.18
N LEU A 12 -36.72 2.22 -19.64
CA LEU A 12 -35.80 3.28 -20.07
C LEU A 12 -35.38 4.23 -18.93
N LEU A 13 -35.95 4.07 -17.73
CA LEU A 13 -35.66 4.90 -16.55
C LEU A 13 -34.74 4.25 -15.53
N GLN A 14 -34.27 3.03 -15.76
CA GLN A 14 -32.99 2.61 -15.18
C GLN A 14 -31.86 3.26 -15.98
N LYS A 15 -31.70 4.59 -15.80
CA LYS A 15 -30.34 5.09 -15.61
C LYS A 15 -29.85 4.32 -14.40
N GLY A 16 -29.22 3.16 -14.64
CA GLY A 16 -28.43 2.51 -13.63
C GLY A 16 -27.62 3.64 -13.00
N ILE A 17 -27.71 3.79 -11.68
CA ILE A 17 -26.79 4.64 -10.94
C ILE A 17 -25.45 4.20 -11.50
N ALA A 18 -24.84 5.02 -12.37
CA ALA A 18 -23.53 4.73 -12.90
C ALA A 18 -22.70 4.73 -11.64
N SER A 19 -22.45 3.54 -11.09
CA SER A 19 -21.82 3.38 -9.80
C SER A 19 -20.56 4.20 -9.91
N GLU A 20 -20.53 5.35 -9.24
CA GLU A 20 -19.42 6.28 -9.40
C GLU A 20 -18.17 5.47 -9.07
N ARG A 21 -17.27 5.35 -10.05
CA ARG A 21 -16.10 4.48 -9.93
C ARG A 21 -15.36 4.89 -8.65
N PRO A 22 -15.10 3.96 -7.72
CA PRO A 22 -14.55 4.32 -6.42
C PRO A 22 -13.14 4.87 -6.59
N ASN A 23 -12.80 5.83 -5.74
CA ASN A 23 -11.41 6.22 -5.57
C ASN A 23 -10.68 5.16 -4.74
N LEU A 24 -9.43 4.90 -5.10
CA LEU A 24 -8.58 3.91 -4.45
C LEU A 24 -7.40 4.64 -3.79
N LEU A 25 -7.28 4.50 -2.47
CA LEU A 25 -6.12 4.94 -1.71
C LEU A 25 -5.45 3.71 -1.11
N LEU A 26 -4.25 3.38 -1.59
CA LEU A 26 -3.45 2.29 -1.07
C LEU A 26 -2.42 2.87 -0.11
N MET A 27 -2.46 2.45 1.16
CA MET A 27 -1.53 2.88 2.19
C MET A 27 -0.65 1.69 2.60
N ILE A 28 0.66 1.83 2.40
CA ILE A 28 1.64 0.80 2.76
C ILE A 28 2.74 1.42 3.63
N SER A 29 3.05 0.76 4.74
CA SER A 29 4.20 1.02 5.60
C SER A 29 5.35 0.08 5.23
N ASP A 30 6.57 0.50 5.53
CA ASP A 30 7.79 -0.25 5.18
C ASP A 30 8.33 -0.90 6.46
N ASP A 31 8.41 -2.23 6.46
CA ASP A 31 8.81 -3.09 7.59
C ASP A 31 7.83 -3.17 8.77
N GLN A 32 6.60 -2.68 8.62
CA GLN A 32 5.57 -2.94 9.63
C GLN A 32 5.09 -4.40 9.54
N SER A 33 5.10 -5.09 10.68
CA SER A 33 4.50 -6.43 10.83
C SER A 33 3.23 -6.35 11.68
N PHE A 34 2.34 -7.35 11.56
CA PHE A 34 1.05 -7.38 12.26
C PHE A 34 1.12 -7.21 13.78
N PRO A 35 2.16 -7.67 14.53
CA PRO A 35 2.24 -7.46 15.98
C PRO A 35 2.45 -5.99 16.37
N HIS A 36 2.73 -5.11 15.40
CA HIS A 36 2.98 -3.68 15.59
C HIS A 36 1.81 -2.83 15.08
N ALA A 37 0.58 -3.26 15.35
CA ALA A 37 -0.63 -2.46 15.17
C ALA A 37 -1.65 -2.80 16.27
N SER A 38 -2.26 -1.79 16.89
CA SER A 38 -3.19 -1.97 18.01
C SER A 38 -4.50 -2.67 17.59
N ALA A 39 -4.92 -2.52 16.33
CA ALA A 39 -6.03 -3.31 15.76
C ALA A 39 -5.79 -4.83 15.78
N TYR A 40 -4.53 -5.29 15.84
CA TYR A 40 -4.16 -6.70 16.00
C TYR A 40 -3.89 -7.09 17.46
N GLY A 41 -4.17 -6.20 18.42
CA GLY A 41 -3.98 -6.43 19.85
C GLY A 41 -2.61 -6.03 20.41
N SER A 42 -1.77 -5.34 19.63
CA SER A 42 -0.48 -4.84 20.11
C SER A 42 -0.65 -3.92 21.31
N LYS A 43 0.09 -4.18 22.40
CA LYS A 43 0.20 -3.25 23.53
C LYS A 43 1.44 -2.36 23.48
N MET A 44 2.36 -2.64 22.55
CA MET A 44 3.62 -1.92 22.40
C MET A 44 3.47 -0.58 21.65
N VAL A 45 2.48 -0.49 20.76
CA VAL A 45 2.26 0.67 19.88
C VAL A 45 0.78 1.03 19.79
N SER A 46 0.49 2.32 19.61
CA SER A 46 -0.88 2.80 19.35
C SER A 46 -1.01 3.28 17.91
N THR A 47 -1.98 2.72 17.17
CA THR A 47 -2.25 3.05 15.77
C THR A 47 -3.70 3.51 15.54
N PRO A 48 -4.18 4.54 16.24
CA PRO A 48 -5.62 4.86 16.32
C PRO A 48 -6.27 5.14 14.95
N ASN A 49 -5.53 5.72 14.01
CA ASN A 49 -6.03 5.97 12.65
C ASN A 49 -6.16 4.67 11.83
N PHE A 50 -5.25 3.71 12.02
CA PHE A 50 -5.37 2.39 11.40
C PHE A 50 -6.52 1.61 12.02
N ASP A 51 -6.65 1.65 13.35
CA ASP A 51 -7.72 0.99 14.10
C ASP A 51 -9.10 1.51 13.65
N LYS A 52 -9.24 2.81 13.42
CA LYS A 52 -10.47 3.40 12.87
C LYS A 52 -10.83 2.80 11.50
N ILE A 53 -9.86 2.63 10.61
CA ILE A 53 -10.09 2.04 9.28
C ILE A 53 -10.46 0.55 9.43
N ALA A 54 -9.76 -0.18 10.28
CA ALA A 54 -10.05 -1.59 10.56
C ALA A 54 -11.48 -1.78 11.10
N ASN A 55 -11.90 -0.94 12.05
CA ASN A 55 -13.24 -0.99 12.66
C ASN A 55 -14.37 -0.59 11.70
N GLN A 56 -14.06 0.18 10.66
CA GLN A 56 -15.03 0.62 9.64
C GLN A 56 -14.99 -0.23 8.37
N GLY A 57 -14.14 -1.24 8.33
CA GLY A 57 -13.88 -2.05 7.14
C GLY A 57 -13.68 -3.53 7.48
N VAL A 58 -12.72 -4.14 6.80
CA VAL A 58 -12.38 -5.55 6.98
C VAL A 58 -10.92 -5.65 7.41
N LEU A 59 -10.67 -6.34 8.51
CA LEU A 59 -9.34 -6.65 9.02
C LEU A 59 -9.02 -8.12 8.74
N PHE A 60 -7.95 -8.38 8.00
CA PHE A 60 -7.50 -9.73 7.70
C PHE A 60 -6.50 -10.19 8.75
N THR A 61 -6.80 -11.27 9.47
CA THR A 61 -5.88 -11.89 10.45
C THR A 61 -4.86 -12.83 9.79
N ASN A 62 -5.07 -13.16 8.52
CA ASN A 62 -4.21 -14.02 7.71
C ASN A 62 -3.87 -13.31 6.40
N ALA A 63 -2.84 -12.44 6.43
CA ALA A 63 -2.36 -11.69 5.28
C ALA A 63 -0.85 -11.88 5.13
N PHE A 64 -0.44 -12.74 4.21
CA PHE A 64 0.96 -13.12 4.01
C PHE A 64 1.56 -12.38 2.82
N CYS A 65 2.76 -11.81 2.99
CA CYS A 65 3.49 -11.22 1.88
C CYS A 65 4.08 -12.31 0.98
N ALA A 66 4.21 -12.03 -0.32
CA ALA A 66 4.76 -12.98 -1.28
C ALA A 66 6.27 -13.23 -1.10
N ALA A 67 6.98 -12.28 -0.48
CA ALA A 67 8.38 -12.40 -0.11
C ALA A 67 8.69 -11.48 1.07
N PRO A 68 9.57 -11.88 2.01
CA PRO A 68 10.04 -11.02 3.10
C PRO A 68 11.11 -10.02 2.61
N GLY A 69 10.80 -9.29 1.53
CA GLY A 69 11.68 -8.28 0.94
C GLY A 69 10.86 -7.19 0.25
N CYS A 70 11.21 -5.92 0.48
CA CYS A 70 10.36 -4.81 0.05
C CYS A 70 10.18 -4.71 -1.49
N SER A 71 11.24 -4.83 -2.30
CA SER A 71 11.11 -4.85 -3.77
C SER A 71 10.26 -6.01 -4.30
N PRO A 72 10.57 -7.29 -3.98
CA PRO A 72 9.81 -8.42 -4.51
C PRO A 72 8.36 -8.48 -3.98
N SER A 73 8.13 -8.14 -2.72
CA SER A 73 6.78 -8.08 -2.14
C SER A 73 5.91 -7.05 -2.86
N ARG A 74 6.42 -5.83 -3.05
CA ARG A 74 5.71 -4.76 -3.76
C ARG A 74 5.52 -5.10 -5.24
N ALA A 75 6.48 -5.77 -5.87
CA ALA A 75 6.37 -6.21 -7.25
C ALA A 75 5.27 -7.26 -7.44
N ALA A 76 5.23 -8.27 -6.58
CA ALA A 76 4.16 -9.27 -6.56
C ALA A 76 2.79 -8.62 -6.33
N PHE A 77 2.69 -7.71 -5.36
CA PHE A 77 1.46 -6.98 -5.06
C PHE A 77 0.98 -6.11 -6.24
N LEU A 78 1.88 -5.38 -6.88
CA LEU A 78 1.56 -4.52 -8.02
C LEU A 78 1.13 -5.32 -9.27
N THR A 79 1.71 -6.49 -9.48
CA THR A 79 1.44 -7.32 -10.68
C THR A 79 0.35 -8.37 -10.47
N GLY A 80 0.00 -8.68 -9.22
CA GLY A 80 -0.88 -9.80 -8.87
C GLY A 80 -0.25 -11.17 -9.19
N ARG A 81 1.08 -11.26 -9.23
CA ARG A 81 1.83 -12.47 -9.61
C ARG A 81 2.76 -12.93 -8.50
N ASN A 82 3.09 -14.22 -8.51
CA ASN A 82 4.12 -14.74 -7.64
C ASN A 82 5.51 -14.24 -8.06
N ILE A 83 6.44 -14.14 -7.10
CA ILE A 83 7.77 -13.56 -7.32
C ILE A 83 8.58 -14.31 -8.40
N TRP A 84 8.42 -15.63 -8.53
CA TRP A 84 9.11 -16.42 -9.55
C TRP A 84 8.55 -16.24 -10.97
N GLN A 85 7.40 -15.58 -11.12
CA GLN A 85 6.76 -15.30 -12.40
C GLN A 85 7.13 -13.92 -12.98
N ILE A 86 7.92 -13.14 -12.24
CA ILE A 86 8.22 -11.73 -12.57
C ILE A 86 9.73 -11.44 -12.65
N GLU A 87 10.56 -12.48 -12.82
CA GLU A 87 12.00 -12.41 -13.09
C GLU A 87 12.73 -11.44 -12.12
N HIS A 88 13.44 -10.45 -12.66
CA HIS A 88 14.23 -9.46 -11.92
C HIS A 88 13.38 -8.69 -10.90
N ALA A 89 12.11 -8.39 -11.22
CA ALA A 89 11.22 -7.70 -10.31
C ALA A 89 10.93 -8.51 -9.04
N GLY A 90 11.06 -9.83 -9.11
CA GLY A 90 10.93 -10.78 -8.00
C GLY A 90 12.18 -10.88 -7.11
N THR A 91 13.18 -10.03 -7.32
CA THR A 91 14.43 -9.98 -6.54
C THR A 91 14.66 -8.60 -5.93
N HIS A 92 15.59 -8.52 -4.97
CA HIS A 92 15.90 -7.26 -4.28
C HIS A 92 16.81 -6.36 -5.12
N ALA A 93 16.56 -5.05 -5.11
CA ALA A 93 17.40 -4.03 -5.76
C ALA A 93 17.69 -4.25 -7.26
N SER A 94 16.81 -4.96 -7.98
CA SER A 94 16.98 -5.24 -9.41
C SER A 94 16.14 -4.31 -10.30
N SER A 95 15.84 -4.73 -11.54
CA SER A 95 15.02 -3.98 -12.50
C SER A 95 13.56 -4.48 -12.55
N PHE A 96 12.66 -3.64 -13.08
CA PHE A 96 11.24 -3.97 -13.24
C PHE A 96 10.80 -3.79 -14.69
N HIS A 97 10.80 -4.87 -15.46
CA HIS A 97 10.55 -4.81 -16.91
C HIS A 97 9.10 -4.38 -17.22
N LYS A 98 8.92 -3.45 -18.18
CA LYS A 98 7.60 -2.88 -18.57
C LYS A 98 6.58 -3.90 -19.07
N LYS A 99 7.03 -5.10 -19.47
CA LYS A 99 6.16 -6.23 -19.89
C LYS A 99 5.26 -6.70 -18.74
N TYR A 100 5.67 -6.49 -17.50
CA TYR A 100 4.86 -6.76 -16.32
C TYR A 100 3.98 -5.54 -16.03
N LEU A 101 2.75 -5.60 -16.55
CA LEU A 101 1.71 -4.62 -16.23
C LEU A 101 1.35 -4.72 -14.75
N THR A 102 1.18 -3.56 -14.12
CA THR A 102 0.67 -3.45 -12.76
C THR A 102 -0.81 -3.08 -12.78
N PHE A 103 -1.51 -3.32 -11.67
CA PHE A 103 -2.87 -2.82 -11.52
C PHE A 103 -2.94 -1.29 -11.64
N MET A 104 -1.85 -0.56 -11.32
CA MET A 104 -1.77 0.89 -11.50
C MET A 104 -1.71 1.29 -12.98
N ASP A 105 -0.99 0.54 -13.83
CA ASP A 105 -0.99 0.79 -15.27
C ASP A 105 -2.40 0.54 -15.85
N LEU A 106 -3.03 -0.57 -15.47
CA LEU A 106 -4.39 -0.94 -15.92
C LEU A 106 -5.44 0.10 -15.47
N LEU A 107 -5.33 0.60 -14.25
CA LEU A 107 -6.21 1.67 -13.76
C LEU A 107 -6.02 2.96 -14.56
N LYS A 108 -4.77 3.35 -14.83
CA LYS A 108 -4.46 4.53 -15.67
C LYS A 108 -5.08 4.38 -17.07
N GLU A 109 -4.90 3.23 -17.71
CA GLU A 109 -5.50 2.92 -19.03
C GLU A 109 -7.03 2.98 -19.00
N SER A 110 -7.65 2.57 -17.89
CA SER A 110 -9.11 2.67 -17.69
C SER A 110 -9.62 4.08 -17.37
N GLY A 111 -8.74 5.10 -17.31
CA GLY A 111 -9.12 6.49 -17.07
C GLY A 111 -9.14 6.90 -15.59
N TYR A 112 -8.44 6.17 -14.72
CA TYR A 112 -8.12 6.67 -13.38
C TYR A 112 -6.94 7.64 -13.44
N HIS A 113 -7.01 8.70 -12.64
CA HIS A 113 -5.82 9.50 -12.33
C HIS A 113 -4.95 8.70 -11.35
N THR A 114 -3.70 8.39 -11.72
CA THR A 114 -2.82 7.53 -10.91
C THR A 114 -1.60 8.28 -10.42
N GLY A 115 -1.14 7.98 -9.21
CA GLY A 115 0.09 8.56 -8.68
C GLY A 115 0.53 7.91 -7.39
N HIS A 116 1.72 8.28 -6.93
CA HIS A 116 2.23 7.84 -5.63
C HIS A 116 2.98 8.95 -4.90
N THR A 117 3.18 8.76 -3.61
CA THR A 117 4.13 9.52 -2.81
C THR A 117 4.98 8.57 -1.96
N GLY A 118 6.15 9.02 -1.53
CA GLY A 118 7.07 8.20 -0.75
C GLY A 118 7.67 7.05 -1.56
N LYS A 119 7.58 5.82 -1.03
CA LYS A 119 8.12 4.59 -1.61
C LYS A 119 7.05 3.86 -2.44
N GLY A 120 7.16 3.95 -3.77
CA GLY A 120 6.44 3.09 -4.72
C GLY A 120 6.99 1.65 -4.67
N TRP A 121 7.35 1.09 -5.83
CA TRP A 121 8.23 -0.08 -5.89
C TRP A 121 9.69 0.33 -5.66
N GLY A 122 10.43 -0.48 -4.90
CA GLY A 122 11.87 -0.33 -4.69
C GLY A 122 12.38 -0.98 -3.39
N PRO A 123 13.71 -1.03 -3.17
CA PRO A 123 14.79 -0.48 -4.01
C PRO A 123 14.94 -1.20 -5.37
N GLY A 124 15.56 -0.54 -6.34
CA GLY A 124 15.76 -1.04 -7.70
C GLY A 124 15.72 0.08 -8.75
N ASN A 125 15.96 -0.28 -10.00
CA ASN A 125 15.93 0.65 -11.14
C ASN A 125 14.86 0.24 -12.16
N TYR A 126 13.70 0.90 -12.14
CA TYR A 126 12.61 0.60 -13.07
C TYR A 126 12.89 1.14 -14.48
N ALA A 127 13.76 2.14 -14.61
CA ALA A 127 14.11 2.72 -15.91
C ALA A 127 14.91 1.74 -16.76
N GLU A 128 15.79 0.93 -16.15
CA GLU A 128 16.46 -0.20 -16.81
C GLU A 128 15.47 -1.26 -17.34
N GLY A 129 14.29 -1.36 -16.74
CA GLY A 129 13.19 -2.19 -17.23
C GLY A 129 12.38 -1.55 -18.35
N GLY A 130 12.78 -0.38 -18.85
CA GLY A 130 12.09 0.37 -19.90
C GLY A 130 10.83 1.10 -19.41
N ARG A 131 10.67 1.32 -18.10
CA ARG A 131 9.53 2.09 -17.57
C ARG A 131 9.86 3.57 -17.44
N GLU A 132 8.94 4.41 -17.88
CA GLU A 132 9.02 5.87 -17.72
C GLU A 132 8.80 6.29 -16.25
N ASN A 133 7.82 5.68 -15.59
CA ASN A 133 7.42 5.99 -14.21
C ASN A 133 7.66 4.79 -13.29
N ASN A 134 7.71 5.05 -11.99
CA ASN A 134 7.70 3.98 -10.99
C ASN A 134 6.48 3.05 -11.25
N PRO A 135 6.61 1.73 -11.03
CA PRO A 135 5.48 0.79 -11.16
C PRO A 135 4.21 1.16 -10.36
N ALA A 136 4.35 1.99 -9.31
CA ALA A 136 3.23 2.54 -8.52
C ALA A 136 2.63 3.84 -9.11
N GLY A 137 3.05 4.28 -10.30
CA GLY A 137 2.60 5.50 -10.98
C GLY A 137 3.57 6.68 -10.86
N PRO A 138 3.23 7.86 -11.41
CA PRO A 138 4.02 9.09 -11.30
C PRO A 138 4.19 9.55 -9.85
N ILE A 139 5.34 10.14 -9.52
CA ILE A 139 5.61 10.64 -8.16
C ILE A 139 5.00 12.03 -7.94
N TYR A 140 4.32 12.20 -6.81
CA TYR A 140 3.83 13.47 -6.29
C TYR A 140 4.50 13.75 -4.95
N GLY A 141 5.34 14.78 -4.91
CA GLY A 141 6.19 15.09 -3.76
C GLY A 141 7.57 14.45 -3.88
N SER A 142 8.12 13.98 -2.76
CA SER A 142 9.45 13.36 -2.72
C SER A 142 9.42 12.01 -2.01
N LYS A 143 10.55 11.29 -2.03
CA LYS A 143 10.75 10.07 -1.22
C LYS A 143 10.88 10.35 0.29
N LYS A 144 10.83 11.61 0.73
CA LYS A 144 10.91 12.03 2.14
C LYS A 144 9.52 12.01 2.79
N LYS A 145 9.45 12.11 4.13
CA LYS A 145 8.23 11.99 4.97
C LYS A 145 7.18 13.10 4.80
N ASN A 146 7.03 13.67 3.62
CA ASN A 146 6.02 14.70 3.32
C ASN A 146 4.89 14.14 2.46
N TYR A 147 4.29 13.06 2.95
CA TYR A 147 3.32 12.27 2.19
C TYR A 147 2.00 13.01 1.98
N ALA A 148 1.55 13.79 2.97
CA ALA A 148 0.31 14.57 2.89
C ALA A 148 0.39 15.69 1.84
N GLU A 149 1.54 16.35 1.71
CA GLU A 149 1.74 17.34 0.64
C GLU A 149 1.73 16.67 -0.74
N GLY A 150 2.37 15.50 -0.87
CA GLY A 150 2.34 14.70 -2.09
C GLY A 150 0.91 14.36 -2.52
N PHE A 151 0.10 13.87 -1.58
CA PHE A 151 -1.31 13.59 -1.84
C PHE A 151 -2.12 14.85 -2.16
N SER A 152 -1.86 15.96 -1.46
CA SER A 152 -2.53 17.24 -1.74
C SER A 152 -2.23 17.76 -3.15
N LYS A 153 -0.97 17.67 -3.60
CA LYS A 153 -0.57 18.00 -4.97
C LYS A 153 -1.25 17.11 -6.00
N PHE A 154 -1.32 15.80 -5.72
CA PHE A 154 -2.02 14.85 -6.56
C PHE A 154 -3.50 15.21 -6.75
N ILE A 155 -4.23 15.44 -5.66
CA ILE A 155 -5.65 15.81 -5.69
C ILE A 155 -5.87 17.11 -6.48
N ARG A 156 -5.01 18.12 -6.32
CA ARG A 156 -5.09 19.38 -7.07
C ARG A 156 -4.83 19.22 -8.56
N SER A 157 -3.95 18.29 -8.95
CA SER A 157 -3.62 18.02 -10.36
C SER A 157 -4.67 17.17 -11.09
N LYS A 158 -5.53 16.48 -10.33
CA LYS A 158 -6.47 15.50 -10.86
C LYS A 158 -7.56 16.20 -11.71
N PRO A 159 -7.89 15.70 -12.91
CA PRO A 159 -9.04 16.19 -13.67
C PRO A 159 -10.34 16.10 -12.85
N LYS A 160 -11.17 17.15 -12.92
CA LYS A 160 -12.46 17.20 -12.22
C LYS A 160 -13.34 16.02 -12.67
N GLY A 161 -13.97 15.33 -11.72
CA GLY A 161 -14.84 14.18 -12.00
C GLY A 161 -14.14 12.85 -12.32
N SER A 162 -12.81 12.82 -12.52
CA SER A 162 -12.09 11.55 -12.72
C SER A 162 -11.94 10.77 -11.40
N PRO A 163 -12.07 9.43 -11.40
CA PRO A 163 -11.68 8.62 -10.25
C PRO A 163 -10.15 8.60 -10.12
N PHE A 164 -9.65 8.24 -8.94
CA PHE A 164 -8.21 8.17 -8.71
C PHE A 164 -7.75 6.86 -8.08
N ALA A 165 -6.50 6.51 -8.34
CA ALA A 165 -5.78 5.47 -7.60
C ALA A 165 -4.46 6.06 -7.11
N PHE A 166 -4.26 6.07 -5.80
CA PHE A 166 -3.09 6.70 -5.20
C PHE A 166 -2.35 5.75 -4.26
N TRP A 167 -1.05 5.62 -4.48
CA TRP A 167 -0.15 4.83 -3.65
C TRP A 167 0.56 5.71 -2.63
N PHE A 168 0.15 5.60 -1.38
CA PHE A 168 0.82 6.18 -0.22
C PHE A 168 1.86 5.18 0.31
N GLY A 169 3.13 5.40 -0.03
CA GLY A 169 4.23 4.55 0.39
C GLY A 169 5.03 5.13 1.54
N SER A 170 4.58 4.91 2.78
CA SER A 170 5.37 5.30 3.95
C SER A 170 6.69 4.53 3.98
N LYS A 171 7.76 5.21 4.41
CA LYS A 171 9.02 4.57 4.79
C LYS A 171 9.04 4.21 6.27
N ASP A 172 8.12 4.72 7.07
CA ASP A 172 8.03 4.31 8.46
C ASP A 172 7.36 2.93 8.59
N PRO A 173 7.79 2.07 9.52
CA PRO A 173 8.87 2.27 10.50
C PRO A 173 10.30 1.90 10.05
N HIS A 174 10.57 1.61 8.77
CA HIS A 174 11.90 1.18 8.28
C HIS A 174 13.05 2.01 8.85
N ARG A 175 13.99 1.31 9.47
CA ARG A 175 15.21 1.86 10.06
C ARG A 175 16.35 0.87 9.90
N SER A 176 17.57 1.37 10.01
CA SER A 176 18.71 0.50 10.27
C SER A 176 18.57 -0.14 11.65
N PHE A 177 19.13 -1.33 11.82
CA PHE A 177 19.30 -1.89 13.15
C PHE A 177 20.15 -0.97 14.02
N GLU A 178 19.67 -0.67 15.21
CA GLU A 178 20.39 0.13 16.20
C GLU A 178 20.26 -0.55 17.56
N LYS A 179 21.38 -1.03 18.11
CA LYS A 179 21.38 -1.66 19.43
C LYS A 179 20.95 -0.65 20.50
N GLY A 180 20.00 -1.03 21.35
CA GLY A 180 19.47 -0.17 22.41
C GLY A 180 18.35 0.76 21.97
N SER A 181 17.74 0.57 20.79
CA SER A 181 16.77 1.51 20.23
C SER A 181 15.53 1.68 21.13
N GLY A 182 15.01 0.56 21.65
CA GLY A 182 13.85 0.58 22.54
C GLY A 182 14.14 1.36 23.81
N GLN A 183 15.23 1.04 24.50
CA GLN A 183 15.65 1.76 25.70
C GLN A 183 15.94 3.24 25.43
N LYS A 184 16.57 3.60 24.30
CA LYS A 184 16.81 5.01 23.92
C LYS A 184 15.52 5.77 23.65
N SER A 185 14.44 5.09 23.28
CA SER A 185 13.10 5.67 23.15
C SER A 185 12.37 5.84 24.49
N GLY A 186 12.99 5.45 25.61
CA GLY A 186 12.42 5.53 26.95
C GLY A 186 11.57 4.33 27.36
N LYS A 187 11.65 3.21 26.61
CA LYS A 187 10.91 1.98 26.90
C LYS A 187 11.73 1.00 27.73
N THR A 188 11.05 0.08 28.40
CA THR A 188 11.67 -0.96 29.24
C THR A 188 11.36 -2.35 28.69
N LEU A 189 12.27 -3.31 28.87
CA LEU A 189 12.20 -4.63 28.21
C LEU A 189 10.95 -5.46 28.57
N ASP A 190 10.33 -5.20 29.71
CA ASP A 190 9.08 -5.80 30.17
C ASP A 190 7.86 -5.32 29.37
N GLN A 191 7.97 -4.19 28.65
CA GLN A 191 6.94 -3.71 27.74
C GLN A 191 6.90 -4.50 26.42
N ALA A 192 7.94 -5.29 26.12
CA ALA A 192 8.02 -6.04 24.87
C ALA A 192 7.15 -7.30 24.91
N GLU A 193 6.30 -7.46 23.91
CA GLU A 193 5.54 -8.67 23.63
C GLU A 193 6.26 -9.44 22.51
N VAL A 194 7.12 -10.41 22.87
CA VAL A 194 7.91 -11.19 21.91
C VAL A 194 7.03 -12.26 21.26
N PRO A 195 6.85 -12.26 19.93
CA PRO A 195 6.12 -13.32 19.24
C PRO A 195 6.82 -14.69 19.42
N PRO A 196 6.07 -15.81 19.53
CA PRO A 196 6.65 -17.15 19.81
C PRO A 196 7.67 -17.65 18.77
N PHE A 197 7.67 -17.08 17.56
CA PHE A 197 8.60 -17.43 16.49
C PHE A 197 9.94 -16.67 16.57
N LEU A 198 10.11 -15.75 17.52
CA LEU A 198 11.36 -15.04 17.79
C LEU A 198 11.99 -15.53 19.11
N PRO A 199 13.33 -15.52 19.23
CA PRO A 199 13.99 -15.80 20.50
C PRO A 199 13.65 -14.74 21.56
N ASP A 200 13.12 -15.17 22.70
CA ASP A 200 12.91 -14.28 23.84
C ASP A 200 14.25 -13.98 24.52
N SER A 201 14.85 -12.85 24.16
CA SER A 201 16.13 -12.38 24.68
C SER A 201 16.12 -10.87 24.88
N PRO A 202 17.00 -10.32 25.75
CA PRO A 202 17.09 -8.89 25.97
C PRO A 202 17.31 -8.07 24.68
N VAL A 203 18.07 -8.62 23.71
CA VAL A 203 18.34 -7.95 22.44
C VAL A 203 17.09 -7.85 21.57
N ILE A 204 16.31 -8.93 21.48
CA ILE A 204 15.07 -8.95 20.68
C ILE A 204 13.99 -8.10 21.36
N ARG A 205 13.87 -8.19 22.69
CA ARG A 205 12.94 -7.35 23.46
C ARG A 205 13.20 -5.86 23.25
N ASP A 206 14.47 -5.45 23.25
CA ASP A 206 14.85 -4.06 23.02
C ASP A 206 14.58 -3.59 21.58
N ASP A 207 14.81 -4.43 20.57
CA ASP A 207 14.63 -4.05 19.15
C ASP A 207 13.15 -3.97 18.73
N LEU A 208 12.25 -4.69 19.41
CA LEU A 208 10.79 -4.65 19.17
C LEU A 208 10.12 -3.36 19.68
N LEU A 209 10.79 -2.60 20.54
CA LEU A 209 10.26 -1.45 21.26
C LEU A 209 10.55 -0.13 20.55
#